data_AF-A0A962NGL3-F1
#
_entry.id   AF-A0A962NGL3-F1
#
_cell.length_a   1.000
_cell.length_b   1.000
_cell.length_c   1.000
_cell.angle_alpha   90.00
_cell.angle_beta   90.00
_cell.angle_gamma   90.00
#
_symmetry.space_group_name_H-M   'P 1'
#
loop_
_entity.id
_entity.type
_entity.pdbx_description
1 polymer ?
#
loop_
_entity_poly.entity_id
_entity_poly.type
_entity_poly.pdbx_seq_one_letter_code
_entity_poly.pdbx_strand_id
1 'polypeptide(L)'
;EHGYCFRVDLRLRPFGSAGRLALSFDAMEQYYQREGRDWERFAWIRARPLMPAVAAGEDLLSRLQPFVYRRYLDFAAFDGLRELKARMDQEVSRREWVDDLKRGPGGIRELEFLVQLPQLIRGGRLPDLRLTGILPALACQLRHGLIGRAEAQWLASAYRFLRLVENRVQMLDDQQTHRLPTEALKRERLAIGLGFADWPALLAEIDGLRERISQAYGA
;
A
#
# COMPACT_ATOMS: atom_id res chain seq x y z
N GLU A 1 7.92 23.90 -22.26
CA GLU A 1 6.74 24.61 -22.78
C GLU A 1 5.40 23.99 -22.34
N HIS A 2 5.29 22.66 -22.16
CA HIS A 2 4.01 22.02 -21.76
C HIS A 2 4.06 21.16 -20.48
N GLY A 3 5.10 21.29 -19.65
CA GLY A 3 5.27 20.45 -18.45
C GLY A 3 5.63 18.99 -18.77
N TYR A 4 5.24 18.07 -17.90
CA TYR A 4 5.42 16.62 -18.05
C TYR A 4 4.09 15.91 -17.76
N CYS A 5 3.87 14.72 -18.35
CA CYS A 5 2.66 13.93 -18.08
C CYS A 5 2.71 13.30 -16.68
N PHE A 6 3.77 12.54 -16.39
CA PHE A 6 3.98 11.86 -15.11
C PHE A 6 5.45 11.85 -14.73
N ARG A 7 5.74 11.90 -13.42
CA ARG A 7 7.05 11.51 -12.90
C ARG A 7 7.10 9.99 -12.86
N VAL A 8 8.08 9.40 -13.54
CA VAL A 8 8.24 7.94 -13.64
C VAL A 8 9.31 7.49 -12.66
N ASP A 9 8.97 6.56 -11.76
CA ASP A 9 9.90 5.93 -10.83
C ASP A 9 10.17 4.49 -11.23
N LEU A 10 11.41 4.20 -11.65
CA LEU A 10 11.84 2.88 -12.10
C LEU A 10 12.60 2.09 -11.01
N ARG A 11 12.66 2.57 -9.77
CA ARG A 11 13.51 2.01 -8.71
C ARG A 11 13.02 0.68 -8.13
N LEU A 12 11.77 0.29 -8.40
CA LEU A 12 11.20 -0.98 -7.95
C LEU A 12 11.56 -2.18 -8.84
N ARG A 13 12.27 -1.97 -9.96
CA ARG A 13 12.73 -3.04 -10.84
C ARG A 13 13.87 -3.87 -10.19
N PRO A 14 14.12 -5.12 -10.62
CA PRO A 14 15.27 -5.90 -10.18
C PRO A 14 16.58 -5.11 -10.24
N PHE A 15 17.42 -5.28 -9.21
CA PHE A 15 18.68 -4.54 -9.01
C PHE A 15 18.54 -3.01 -8.86
N GLY A 16 17.30 -2.49 -8.71
CA GLY A 16 17.04 -1.09 -8.42
C GLY A 16 17.64 -0.14 -9.47
N SER A 17 18.21 0.98 -9.03
CA SER A 17 18.82 1.99 -9.91
C SER A 17 20.03 1.48 -10.70
N ALA A 18 20.76 0.49 -10.17
CA ALA A 18 21.94 -0.09 -10.80
C ALA A 18 21.59 -1.14 -11.89
N GLY A 19 20.35 -1.62 -11.91
CA GLY A 19 19.87 -2.62 -12.86
C GLY A 19 19.61 -2.09 -14.26
N ARG A 20 19.52 -3.02 -15.22
CA ARG A 20 19.01 -2.73 -16.57
C ARG A 20 17.59 -2.15 -16.49
N LEU A 21 17.24 -1.28 -17.43
CA LEU A 21 15.90 -0.67 -17.48
C LEU A 21 14.81 -1.70 -17.81
N ALA A 22 15.13 -2.68 -18.65
CA ALA A 22 14.27 -3.79 -19.02
C ALA A 22 15.04 -5.11 -18.91
N LEU A 23 14.31 -6.16 -18.58
CA LEU A 23 14.81 -7.53 -18.43
C LEU A 23 13.91 -8.46 -19.25
N SER A 24 14.47 -9.56 -19.74
CA SER A 24 13.65 -10.66 -20.26
C SER A 24 12.85 -11.28 -19.11
N PHE A 25 11.76 -11.99 -19.44
CA PHE A 25 10.96 -12.68 -18.43
C PHE A 25 11.78 -13.71 -17.67
N ASP A 26 12.64 -14.46 -18.37
CA ASP A 26 13.53 -15.45 -17.76
C ASP A 26 14.52 -14.80 -16.78
N ALA A 27 15.06 -13.63 -17.11
CA ALA A 27 15.97 -12.90 -16.22
C ALA A 27 15.24 -12.36 -14.98
N MET A 28 13.99 -11.90 -15.11
CA MET A 28 13.17 -11.49 -13.97
C MET A 28 12.84 -12.68 -13.07
N GLU A 29 12.44 -13.81 -13.65
CA GLU A 29 12.15 -15.04 -12.92
C GLU A 29 13.38 -15.53 -12.16
N GLN A 30 14.54 -15.59 -12.82
CA GLN A 30 15.81 -15.99 -12.20
C GLN A 30 16.19 -15.06 -11.03
N TYR A 31 15.99 -13.74 -11.18
CA TYR A 31 16.23 -12.78 -10.11
C TYR A 31 15.36 -13.07 -8.90
N TYR A 32 14.04 -13.19 -9.07
CA TYR A 32 13.12 -13.38 -7.95
C TYR A 32 13.25 -14.75 -7.28
N GLN A 33 13.69 -15.78 -8.01
CA GLN A 33 14.01 -17.09 -7.44
C GLN A 33 15.26 -17.06 -6.55
N ARG A 34 16.28 -16.26 -6.90
CA ARG A 34 17.60 -16.30 -6.25
C ARG A 34 17.83 -15.18 -5.23
N GLU A 35 17.38 -13.97 -5.55
CA GLU A 35 17.70 -12.73 -4.84
C GLU A 35 16.45 -12.01 -4.30
N GLY A 36 15.26 -12.48 -4.64
CA GLY A 36 14.01 -11.79 -4.31
C GLY A 36 13.74 -11.69 -2.80
N ARG A 37 13.62 -10.46 -2.31
CA ARG A 37 13.42 -10.13 -0.89
C ARG A 37 11.94 -10.13 -0.49
N ASP A 38 11.65 -10.30 0.80
CA ASP A 38 10.26 -10.36 1.30
C ASP A 38 9.47 -9.08 1.04
N TRP A 39 10.11 -7.92 1.15
CA TRP A 39 9.47 -6.65 0.81
C TRP A 39 9.07 -6.57 -0.68
N GLU A 40 9.80 -7.24 -1.57
CA GLU A 40 9.48 -7.26 -3.01
C GLU A 40 8.21 -8.07 -3.26
N ARG A 41 7.98 -9.15 -2.50
CA ARG A 41 6.71 -9.90 -2.54
C ARG A 41 5.54 -8.99 -2.24
N PHE A 42 5.66 -8.15 -1.22
CA PHE A 42 4.65 -7.16 -0.86
C PHE A 42 4.42 -6.14 -1.97
N ALA A 43 5.49 -5.65 -2.63
CA ALA A 43 5.38 -4.73 -3.76
C ALA A 43 4.63 -5.37 -4.95
N TRP A 44 4.92 -6.64 -5.26
CA TRP A 44 4.33 -7.36 -6.39
C TRP A 44 2.83 -7.65 -6.25
N ILE A 45 2.25 -7.61 -5.04
CA ILE A 45 0.79 -7.72 -4.86
C ILE A 45 0.02 -6.66 -5.67
N ARG A 46 0.64 -5.50 -5.90
CA ARG A 46 0.03 -4.38 -6.64
C ARG A 46 0.38 -4.37 -8.13
N ALA A 47 1.20 -5.29 -8.59
CA ALA A 47 1.61 -5.34 -9.98
C ALA A 47 0.42 -5.72 -10.87
N ARG A 48 0.27 -5.00 -11.98
CA ARG A 48 -0.68 -5.31 -13.05
C ARG A 48 -0.09 -4.86 -14.38
N PRO A 49 -0.31 -5.61 -15.46
CA PRO A 49 0.08 -5.13 -16.77
C PRO A 49 -0.71 -3.88 -17.16
N LEU A 50 -0.06 -3.00 -17.93
CA LEU A 50 -0.69 -1.86 -18.59
C LEU A 50 -0.72 -2.11 -20.10
N MET A 51 -1.73 -1.55 -20.77
CA MET A 51 -1.91 -1.67 -22.23
C MET A 51 -0.70 -1.14 -23.01
N PRO A 52 -0.39 -1.67 -24.22
CA PRO A 52 -1.16 -2.65 -25.00
C PRO A 52 -0.77 -4.13 -24.78
N ALA A 53 0.30 -4.43 -24.03
CA ALA A 53 0.86 -5.78 -23.90
C ALA A 53 0.29 -6.59 -22.72
N VAL A 54 -1.03 -6.55 -22.51
CA VAL A 54 -1.66 -7.19 -21.34
C VAL A 54 -1.36 -8.69 -21.27
N ALA A 55 -1.50 -9.42 -22.38
CA ALA A 55 -1.25 -10.86 -22.41
C ALA A 55 0.18 -11.25 -22.01
N ALA A 56 1.19 -10.52 -22.50
CA ALA A 56 2.58 -10.76 -22.15
C ALA A 56 2.85 -10.45 -20.67
N GLY A 57 2.27 -9.36 -20.15
CA GLY A 57 2.42 -9.05 -18.74
C GLY A 57 1.68 -10.03 -17.82
N GLU A 58 0.53 -10.58 -18.22
CA GLU A 58 -0.14 -11.66 -17.50
C GLU A 58 0.71 -12.95 -17.47
N ASP A 59 1.42 -13.27 -18.56
CA ASP A 59 2.39 -14.38 -18.58
C ASP A 59 3.50 -14.16 -17.55
N LEU A 60 4.11 -12.97 -17.53
CA LEU A 60 5.12 -12.64 -16.51
C LEU A 60 4.55 -12.75 -15.08
N LEU A 61 3.36 -12.20 -14.82
CA LEU A 61 2.74 -12.28 -13.50
C LEU A 61 2.49 -13.73 -13.09
N SER A 62 2.02 -14.58 -14.00
CA SER A 62 1.85 -16.03 -13.78
C SER A 62 3.16 -16.69 -13.34
N ARG A 63 4.27 -16.42 -14.05
CA ARG A 63 5.61 -16.93 -13.70
C ARG A 63 6.09 -16.46 -12.32
N LEU A 64 5.73 -15.24 -11.91
CA LEU A 64 6.12 -14.69 -10.62
C LEU A 64 5.19 -15.09 -9.46
N GLN A 65 4.03 -15.71 -9.70
CA GLN A 65 3.11 -16.11 -8.63
C GLN A 65 3.76 -16.97 -7.53
N PRO A 66 4.62 -17.96 -7.83
CA PRO A 66 5.28 -18.76 -6.80
C PRO A 66 6.21 -17.96 -5.89
N PHE A 67 6.82 -16.89 -6.42
CA PHE A 67 7.65 -15.96 -5.64
C PHE A 67 6.79 -15.11 -4.70
N VAL A 68 5.70 -14.54 -5.21
CA VAL A 68 4.81 -13.61 -4.48
C VAL A 68 3.97 -14.35 -3.44
N TYR A 69 3.35 -15.46 -3.83
CA TYR A 69 2.34 -16.19 -3.06
C TYR A 69 2.80 -17.61 -2.72
N ARG A 70 3.65 -17.73 -1.69
CA ARG A 70 4.19 -19.02 -1.24
C ARG A 70 3.06 -19.96 -0.78
N ARG A 71 3.06 -21.19 -1.29
CA ARG A 71 2.08 -22.24 -0.89
C ARG A 71 2.32 -22.77 0.53
N TYR A 72 3.59 -22.73 0.96
CA TYR A 72 4.04 -23.14 2.28
C TYR A 72 4.84 -22.00 2.90
N LEU A 73 4.54 -21.70 4.17
CA LEU A 73 5.26 -20.70 4.96
C LEU A 73 5.99 -21.45 6.05
N ASP A 74 7.30 -21.44 5.97
CA ASP A 74 8.22 -21.92 6.98
C ASP A 74 8.58 -20.78 7.95
N PHE A 75 9.41 -21.08 8.94
CA PHE A 75 9.87 -20.07 9.91
C PHE A 75 10.56 -18.89 9.23
N ALA A 76 11.38 -19.13 8.20
CA ALA A 76 12.06 -18.08 7.44
C ALA A 76 11.07 -17.14 6.74
N ALA A 77 9.96 -17.65 6.20
CA ALA A 77 8.90 -16.83 5.62
C ALA A 77 8.25 -15.90 6.66
N PHE A 78 7.98 -16.42 7.87
CA PHE A 78 7.41 -15.61 8.95
C PHE A 78 8.38 -14.56 9.47
N ASP A 79 9.68 -14.89 9.58
CA ASP A 79 10.71 -13.92 9.95
C ASP A 79 10.83 -12.81 8.91
N GLY A 80 10.77 -13.13 7.61
CA GLY A 80 10.72 -12.13 6.54
C GLY A 80 9.52 -11.17 6.65
N LEU A 81 8.34 -11.67 7.04
CA LEU A 81 7.16 -10.83 7.30
C LEU A 81 7.34 -9.94 8.54
N ARG A 82 7.97 -10.46 9.60
CA ARG A 82 8.31 -9.67 10.80
C ARG A 82 9.32 -8.59 10.49
N GLU A 83 10.35 -8.88 9.69
CA GLU A 83 11.32 -7.89 9.24
C GLU A 83 10.67 -6.79 8.40
N LEU A 84 9.76 -7.17 7.50
CA LEU A 84 8.99 -6.20 6.70
C LEU A 84 8.21 -5.25 7.62
N LYS A 85 7.48 -5.81 8.61
CA LYS A 85 6.77 -5.02 9.61
C LYS A 85 7.72 -4.11 10.39
N ALA A 86 8.83 -4.65 10.90
CA ALA A 86 9.80 -3.88 11.70
C ALA A 86 10.42 -2.72 10.90
N ARG A 87 10.72 -2.90 9.61
CA ARG A 87 11.20 -1.82 8.74
C ARG A 87 10.16 -0.72 8.58
N MET A 88 8.88 -1.10 8.40
CA MET A 88 7.78 -0.14 8.34
C MET A 88 7.66 0.65 9.66
N ASP A 89 7.74 -0.04 10.80
CA ASP A 89 7.66 0.57 12.14
C ASP A 89 8.82 1.57 12.38
N GLN A 90 10.04 1.23 11.96
CA GLN A 90 11.21 2.12 12.06
C GLN A 90 11.10 3.37 11.17
N GLU A 91 10.41 3.28 10.04
CA GLU A 91 10.15 4.46 9.20
C GLU A 91 9.09 5.37 9.83
N VAL A 92 8.08 4.79 10.47
CA VAL A 92 7.01 5.51 11.19
C VAL A 92 7.54 6.26 12.42
N SER A 93 8.50 5.68 13.16
CA SER A 93 9.05 6.28 14.38
C SER A 93 9.85 7.57 14.16
N ARG A 94 10.02 8.01 12.91
CA ARG A 94 10.67 9.28 12.57
C ARG A 94 9.69 10.43 12.82
N ARG A 95 10.05 11.35 13.73
CA ARG A 95 9.23 12.52 14.11
C ARG A 95 8.68 13.33 12.92
N GLU A 96 9.38 13.34 11.79
CA GLU A 96 8.99 14.09 10.59
C GLU A 96 7.74 13.54 9.88
N TRP A 97 7.19 12.41 10.35
CA TRP A 97 6.14 11.64 9.67
C TRP A 97 4.82 11.65 10.46
N VAL A 98 4.77 12.29 11.63
CA VAL A 98 3.57 12.37 12.47
C VAL A 98 2.39 12.93 11.68
N ASP A 99 2.59 14.01 10.93
CA ASP A 99 1.57 14.65 10.10
C ASP A 99 1.46 14.06 8.67
N ASP A 100 2.12 12.93 8.39
CA ASP A 100 2.10 12.27 7.09
C ASP A 100 0.98 11.22 7.03
N LEU A 101 -0.07 11.49 6.25
CA LEU A 101 -1.27 10.66 6.10
C LEU A 101 -0.99 9.23 5.62
N LYS A 102 0.11 9.06 4.87
CA LYS A 102 0.42 7.76 4.28
C LYS A 102 1.36 6.98 5.17
N ARG A 103 2.36 7.64 5.73
CA ARG A 103 3.55 6.99 6.26
C ARG A 103 3.73 7.19 7.76
N GLY A 104 2.97 8.09 8.39
CA GLY A 104 2.91 8.23 9.84
C GLY A 104 2.11 7.10 10.51
N PRO A 105 2.06 7.10 11.86
CA PRO A 105 1.31 6.09 12.63
C PRO A 105 -0.14 6.06 12.21
N GLY A 106 -0.72 4.88 12.03
CA GLY A 106 -2.11 4.71 11.59
C GLY A 106 -2.38 5.14 10.14
N GLY A 107 -1.33 5.45 9.37
CA GLY A 107 -1.47 5.98 8.02
C GLY A 107 -1.95 4.93 7.00
N ILE A 108 -2.17 5.39 5.77
CA ILE A 108 -2.63 4.55 4.65
C ILE A 108 -1.77 3.29 4.50
N ARG A 109 -0.44 3.39 4.70
CA ARG A 109 0.48 2.27 4.52
C ARG A 109 0.30 1.16 5.58
N GLU A 110 0.02 1.49 6.83
CA GLU A 110 -0.28 0.48 7.86
C GLU A 110 -1.60 -0.22 7.56
N LEU A 111 -2.61 0.53 7.11
CA LEU A 111 -3.87 -0.03 6.63
C LEU A 111 -3.64 -0.96 5.42
N GLU A 112 -2.85 -0.53 4.44
CA GLU A 112 -2.47 -1.37 3.29
C GLU A 112 -1.81 -2.68 3.77
N PHE A 113 -0.91 -2.60 4.76
CA PHE A 113 -0.28 -3.79 5.33
C PHE A 113 -1.28 -4.74 6.00
N LEU A 114 -2.20 -4.23 6.81
CA LEU A 114 -3.26 -5.02 7.45
C LEU A 114 -4.05 -5.83 6.41
N VAL A 115 -4.37 -5.22 5.28
CA VAL A 115 -5.15 -5.87 4.22
C VAL A 115 -4.29 -6.80 3.36
N GLN A 116 -3.04 -6.43 3.07
CA GLN A 116 -2.19 -7.20 2.14
C GLN A 116 -1.47 -8.36 2.83
N LEU A 117 -1.26 -8.32 4.14
CA LEU A 117 -0.61 -9.39 4.89
C LEU A 117 -1.35 -10.75 4.74
N PRO A 118 -2.69 -10.84 4.86
CA PRO A 118 -3.43 -12.05 4.53
C PRO A 118 -3.21 -12.55 3.11
N GLN A 119 -2.98 -11.67 2.13
CA GLN A 119 -2.70 -12.08 0.75
C GLN A 119 -1.35 -12.81 0.66
N LEU A 120 -0.31 -12.34 1.37
CA LEU A 120 0.97 -13.05 1.45
C LEU A 120 0.86 -14.37 2.22
N ILE A 121 0.09 -14.38 3.31
CA ILE A 121 -0.02 -15.57 4.17
C ILE A 121 -0.87 -16.67 3.53
N ARG A 122 -1.96 -16.30 2.85
CA ARG A 122 -2.99 -17.24 2.38
C ARG A 122 -3.06 -17.35 0.86
N GLY A 123 -2.58 -16.36 0.10
CA GLY A 123 -2.70 -16.31 -1.36
C GLY A 123 -2.07 -17.49 -2.10
N GLY A 124 -1.09 -18.18 -1.50
CA GLY A 124 -0.54 -19.40 -2.07
C GLY A 124 -1.51 -20.59 -2.06
N ARG A 125 -2.43 -20.64 -1.09
CA ARG A 125 -3.46 -21.69 -0.95
C ARG A 125 -4.85 -21.24 -1.37
N LEU A 126 -5.09 -19.93 -1.37
CA LEU A 126 -6.35 -19.31 -1.73
C LEU A 126 -6.13 -18.32 -2.89
N PRO A 127 -6.18 -18.79 -4.15
CA PRO A 127 -5.91 -17.94 -5.32
C PRO A 127 -6.81 -16.71 -5.44
N ASP A 128 -8.04 -16.77 -4.90
CA ASP A 128 -8.96 -15.62 -4.85
C ASP A 128 -8.39 -14.39 -4.13
N LEU A 129 -7.39 -14.58 -3.27
CA LEU A 129 -6.69 -13.47 -2.60
C LEU A 129 -5.59 -12.83 -3.47
N ARG A 130 -5.33 -13.30 -4.69
CA ARG A 130 -4.31 -12.72 -5.60
C ARG A 130 -4.85 -11.52 -6.38
N LEU A 131 -5.63 -10.68 -5.70
CA LEU A 131 -6.26 -9.49 -6.27
C LEU A 131 -5.37 -8.26 -6.09
N THR A 132 -5.37 -7.38 -7.09
CA THR A 132 -4.77 -6.06 -6.94
C THR A 132 -5.73 -5.09 -6.27
N GLY A 133 -5.23 -4.34 -5.29
CA GLY A 133 -5.97 -3.27 -4.62
C GLY A 133 -6.65 -3.66 -3.31
N ILE A 134 -6.82 -2.66 -2.44
CA ILE A 134 -7.23 -2.85 -1.04
C ILE A 134 -8.71 -3.23 -0.91
N LEU A 135 -9.61 -2.53 -1.61
CA LEU A 135 -11.05 -2.79 -1.50
C LEU A 135 -11.46 -4.17 -2.05
N PRO A 136 -10.95 -4.63 -3.23
CA PRO A 136 -11.19 -5.99 -3.69
C PRO A 136 -10.64 -7.06 -2.74
N ALA A 137 -9.44 -6.83 -2.19
CA ALA A 137 -8.83 -7.74 -1.22
C ALA A 137 -9.67 -7.87 0.06
N LEU A 138 -10.13 -6.75 0.64
CA LEU A 138 -11.05 -6.74 1.79
C LEU A 138 -12.36 -7.48 1.51
N ALA A 139 -12.98 -7.22 0.35
CA ALA A 139 -14.21 -7.90 -0.04
C ALA A 139 -13.99 -9.42 -0.18
N CYS A 140 -12.83 -9.83 -0.69
CA CYS A 140 -12.46 -11.25 -0.80
C CYS A 140 -12.24 -11.88 0.59
N GLN A 141 -11.51 -11.20 1.46
CA GLN A 141 -11.28 -11.67 2.84
C GLN A 141 -12.59 -11.85 3.60
N LEU A 142 -13.55 -10.94 3.44
CA LEU A 142 -14.88 -11.05 4.04
C LEU A 142 -15.63 -12.29 3.52
N ARG A 143 -15.63 -12.54 2.21
CA ARG A 143 -16.30 -13.72 1.63
C ARG A 143 -15.72 -15.03 2.15
N HIS A 144 -14.41 -15.06 2.41
CA HIS A 144 -13.70 -16.23 2.94
C HIS A 144 -13.66 -16.29 4.48
N GLY A 145 -14.37 -15.39 5.17
CA GLY A 145 -14.43 -15.37 6.64
C GLY A 145 -13.10 -15.04 7.34
N LEU A 146 -12.14 -14.44 6.62
CA LEU A 146 -10.83 -14.06 7.17
C LEU A 146 -10.89 -12.77 8.00
N ILE A 147 -11.97 -12.01 7.85
CA ILE A 147 -12.22 -10.76 8.55
C ILE A 147 -13.72 -10.63 8.83
N GLY A 148 -14.07 -10.08 10.00
CA GLY A 148 -15.47 -9.82 10.35
C GLY A 148 -16.09 -8.70 9.50
N ARG A 149 -17.41 -8.75 9.32
CA ARG A 149 -18.15 -7.75 8.51
C ARG A 149 -17.94 -6.31 8.99
N ALA A 150 -18.03 -6.08 10.30
CA ALA A 150 -17.87 -4.75 10.89
C ALA A 150 -16.46 -4.18 10.63
N GLU A 151 -15.43 -5.02 10.81
CA GLU A 151 -14.04 -4.63 10.61
C GLU A 151 -13.73 -4.36 9.13
N ALA A 152 -14.22 -5.21 8.21
CA ALA A 152 -14.06 -5.00 6.78
C ALA A 152 -14.73 -3.71 6.28
N GLN A 153 -15.93 -3.40 6.79
CA GLN A 153 -16.64 -2.17 6.47
C GLN A 153 -15.89 -0.94 7.01
N TRP A 154 -15.40 -1.02 8.25
CA TRP A 154 -14.63 0.05 8.85
C TRP A 154 -13.32 0.31 8.09
N LEU A 155 -12.50 -0.72 7.82
CA LEU A 155 -11.26 -0.58 7.04
C LEU A 155 -11.50 -0.01 5.65
N ALA A 156 -12.57 -0.45 4.97
CA ALA A 156 -12.93 0.08 3.66
C ALA A 156 -13.32 1.56 3.71
N SER A 157 -14.03 1.98 4.76
CA SER A 157 -14.38 3.40 4.99
C SER A 157 -13.13 4.22 5.31
N ALA A 158 -12.30 3.76 6.25
CA ALA A 158 -11.07 4.41 6.65
C ALA A 158 -10.10 4.59 5.46
N TYR A 159 -9.95 3.55 4.63
CA TYR A 159 -9.13 3.63 3.42
C TYR A 159 -9.65 4.70 2.46
N ARG A 160 -10.96 4.70 2.15
CA ARG A 160 -11.54 5.70 1.25
C ARG A 160 -11.37 7.11 1.80
N PHE A 161 -11.59 7.30 3.08
CA PHE A 161 -11.45 8.61 3.72
C PHE A 161 -10.01 9.10 3.68
N LEU A 162 -9.03 8.30 4.13
CA LEU A 162 -7.62 8.71 4.10
C LEU A 162 -7.13 8.98 2.67
N ARG A 163 -7.54 8.17 1.69
CA ARG A 163 -7.23 8.44 0.27
C ARG A 163 -7.89 9.72 -0.24
N LEU A 164 -9.12 10.02 0.20
CA LEU A 164 -9.80 11.27 -0.15
C LEU A 164 -9.06 12.49 0.43
N VAL A 165 -8.67 12.45 1.71
CA VAL A 165 -7.90 13.52 2.36
C VAL A 165 -6.54 13.68 1.67
N GLU A 166 -5.82 12.59 1.44
CA GLU A 166 -4.52 12.60 0.73
C GLU A 166 -4.65 13.24 -0.65
N ASN A 167 -5.63 12.83 -1.45
CA ASN A 167 -5.85 13.39 -2.78
C ASN A 167 -6.15 14.89 -2.70
N ARG A 168 -6.97 15.34 -1.74
CA ARG A 168 -7.26 16.77 -1.57
C ARG A 168 -6.03 17.57 -1.13
N VAL A 169 -5.21 17.01 -0.26
CA VAL A 169 -3.93 17.59 0.15
C VAL A 169 -3.01 17.79 -1.06
N GLN A 170 -2.93 16.79 -1.96
CA GLN A 170 -2.14 16.89 -3.19
C GLN A 170 -2.68 17.93 -4.17
N MET A 171 -4.01 18.03 -4.27
CA MET A 171 -4.69 18.98 -5.16
C MET A 171 -4.55 20.46 -4.73
N LEU A 172 -4.24 20.75 -3.46
CA LEU A 172 -4.09 22.13 -3.00
C LEU A 172 -2.99 22.89 -3.74
N ASP A 173 -1.87 22.23 -4.00
CA ASP A 173 -0.69 22.82 -4.63
C ASP A 173 -0.22 22.02 -5.88
N ASP A 174 -0.99 21.04 -6.33
CA ASP A 174 -0.62 20.06 -7.37
C ASP A 174 0.74 19.39 -7.10
N GLN A 175 0.93 18.95 -5.86
CA GLN A 175 2.19 18.35 -5.38
C GLN A 175 1.98 16.94 -4.87
N GLN A 176 2.97 16.08 -5.11
CA GLN A 176 3.04 14.74 -4.54
C GLN A 176 3.46 14.80 -3.05
N THR A 177 2.59 15.34 -2.21
CA THR A 177 2.77 15.39 -0.76
C THR A 177 1.74 14.51 -0.04
N HIS A 178 2.13 14.02 1.12
CA HIS A 178 1.28 13.24 2.03
C HIS A 178 1.10 13.96 3.38
N ARG A 179 1.78 15.11 3.57
CA ARG A 179 1.77 15.86 4.82
C ARG A 179 0.56 16.78 4.87
N LEU A 180 -0.12 16.80 6.01
CA LEU A 180 -1.17 17.77 6.26
C LEU A 180 -0.60 19.20 6.19
N PRO A 181 -1.38 20.18 5.68
CA PRO A 181 -0.92 21.56 5.57
C PRO A 181 -0.71 22.17 6.96
N THR A 182 0.27 23.06 7.08
CA THR A 182 0.52 23.84 8.30
C THR A 182 -0.14 25.22 8.25
N GLU A 183 -0.33 25.77 7.05
CA GLU A 183 -0.97 27.07 6.82
C GLU A 183 -2.47 27.04 7.18
N ALA A 184 -2.91 27.99 8.01
CA ALA A 184 -4.29 28.05 8.52
C ALA A 184 -5.34 28.09 7.39
N LEU A 185 -5.11 28.90 6.34
CA LEU A 185 -6.06 28.99 5.22
C LEU A 185 -6.18 27.67 4.45
N LYS A 186 -5.08 26.93 4.26
CA LYS A 186 -5.10 25.62 3.57
C LYS A 186 -5.84 24.57 4.41
N ARG A 187 -5.65 24.59 5.73
CA ARG A 187 -6.36 23.75 6.68
C ARG A 187 -7.87 23.95 6.62
N GLU A 188 -8.32 25.21 6.68
CA GLU A 188 -9.75 25.53 6.59
C GLU A 188 -10.34 25.15 5.22
N ARG A 189 -9.63 25.45 4.12
CA ARG A 189 -10.06 25.02 2.78
C ARG A 189 -10.20 23.51 2.66
N LEU A 190 -9.28 22.75 3.26
CA LEU A 190 -9.33 21.29 3.27
C LEU A 190 -10.53 20.78 4.07
N ALA A 191 -10.77 21.32 5.27
CA ALA A 191 -11.90 20.95 6.12
C ALA A 191 -13.25 21.23 5.45
N ILE A 192 -13.49 22.47 5.04
CA ILE A 192 -14.74 22.87 4.37
C ILE A 192 -14.92 22.08 3.05
N GLY A 193 -13.85 21.90 2.27
CA GLY A 193 -13.90 21.16 1.01
C GLY A 193 -14.18 19.66 1.16
N LEU A 194 -14.00 19.11 2.36
CA LEU A 194 -14.35 17.74 2.75
C LEU A 194 -15.69 17.64 3.50
N GLY A 195 -16.38 18.76 3.72
CA GLY A 195 -17.68 18.81 4.39
C GLY A 195 -17.62 18.86 5.92
N PHE A 196 -16.47 19.20 6.50
CA PHE A 196 -16.32 19.43 7.95
C PHE A 196 -16.60 20.90 8.29
N ALA A 197 -16.94 21.16 9.56
CA ALA A 197 -17.23 22.52 10.03
C ALA A 197 -15.97 23.41 10.07
N ASP A 198 -14.84 22.85 10.49
CA ASP A 198 -13.57 23.53 10.66
C ASP A 198 -12.40 22.53 10.66
N TRP A 199 -11.17 23.05 10.69
CA TRP A 199 -9.96 22.22 10.77
C TRP A 199 -9.92 21.28 11.99
N PRO A 200 -10.22 21.72 13.23
CA PRO A 200 -10.29 20.82 14.39
C PRO A 200 -11.20 19.61 14.20
N ALA A 201 -12.39 19.77 13.62
CA ALA A 201 -13.32 18.67 13.37
C ALA A 201 -12.75 17.65 12.37
N LEU A 202 -12.12 18.12 11.29
CA LEU A 202 -11.44 17.23 10.34
C LEU A 202 -10.27 16.49 10.99
N LEU A 203 -9.44 17.20 11.75
CA LEU A 203 -8.26 16.63 12.39
C LEU A 203 -8.65 15.55 13.41
N ALA A 204 -9.69 15.79 14.21
CA ALA A 204 -10.20 14.80 15.15
C ALA A 204 -10.66 13.50 14.47
N GLU A 205 -11.34 13.60 13.32
CA GLU A 205 -11.73 12.42 12.53
C GLU A 205 -10.50 11.67 11.98
N ILE A 206 -9.52 12.40 11.45
CA ILE A 206 -8.27 11.79 10.96
C ILE A 206 -7.54 11.07 12.10
N ASP A 207 -7.37 11.72 13.25
CA ASP A 207 -6.62 11.19 14.38
C ASP A 207 -7.32 9.97 14.99
N GLY A 208 -8.65 10.02 15.16
CA GLY A 208 -9.41 8.87 15.65
C GLY A 208 -9.33 7.65 14.73
N LEU A 209 -9.34 7.86 13.41
CA LEU A 209 -9.13 6.77 12.44
C LEU A 209 -7.71 6.22 12.51
N ARG A 210 -6.69 7.08 12.56
CA ARG A 210 -5.29 6.67 12.62
C ARG A 210 -4.97 5.94 13.91
N GLU A 211 -5.50 6.38 15.04
CA GLU A 211 -5.32 5.68 16.31
C GLU A 211 -5.86 4.25 16.24
N ARG A 212 -7.08 4.06 15.73
CA ARG A 212 -7.67 2.73 15.59
C ARG A 212 -6.91 1.86 14.59
N ILE A 213 -6.41 2.41 13.48
CA ILE A 213 -5.55 1.68 12.53
C ILE A 213 -4.26 1.24 13.21
N SER A 214 -3.62 2.14 13.96
CA SER A 214 -2.38 1.86 14.68
C SER A 214 -2.57 0.77 15.74
N GLN A 215 -3.70 0.78 16.46
CA GLN A 215 -4.07 -0.27 17.42
C GLN A 215 -4.25 -1.63 16.71
N ALA A 216 -4.99 -1.66 15.59
CA ALA A 216 -5.20 -2.89 14.81
C ALA A 216 -3.89 -3.43 14.21
N TYR A 217 -2.98 -2.55 13.80
CA TYR A 217 -1.67 -2.90 13.24
C TYR A 217 -0.65 -3.36 14.29
N GLY A 218 -0.81 -2.93 15.55
CA GLY A 218 0.02 -3.35 16.67
C GLY A 218 -0.41 -4.67 17.33
N ALA A 219 -1.66 -5.09 17.12
CA ALA A 219 -2.22 -6.35 17.62
C ALA A 219 -1.71 -7.57 16.87
#